data_AF-A0A820Q5G7-F1
#
_entry.id   AF-A0A820Q5G7-F1
#
_cell.length_a   1.000
_cell.length_b   1.000
_cell.length_c   1.000
_cell.angle_alpha   90.00
_cell.angle_beta   90.00
_cell.angle_gamma   90.00
#
_symmetry.space_group_name_H-M   'P 1'
#
loop_
_entity.id
_entity.type
_entity.pdbx_description
1 polymer ?
#
loop_
_entity_poly.entity_id
_entity_poly.type
_entity_poly.pdbx_seq_one_letter_code
_entity_poly.pdbx_strand_id
1 'polypeptide(L)' 'MYNNSFVPRAPSQNAIVSNDDSAGNRQFRLYVWLDNAITYYLVVTTHNAIITGEFTVIATGLASVTFLPMNAS' A
#
# COMPACT_ATOMS: atom_id res chain seq x y z
N MET A 1 1.40 3.81 -0.53
CA MET A 1 1.94 3.14 -1.74
C MET A 1 3.12 3.93 -2.25
N TYR A 2 4.17 3.24 -2.69
CA TYR A 2 5.45 3.84 -3.04
C TYR A 2 5.90 3.44 -4.45
N ASN A 3 6.59 4.36 -5.13
CA ASN A 3 7.19 4.13 -6.44
C ASN A 3 8.57 3.48 -6.30
N ASN A 4 8.79 2.34 -6.93
CA ASN A 4 10.10 1.68 -7.13
C ASN A 4 10.83 1.18 -5.87
N SER A 5 10.69 1.82 -4.71
CA SER A 5 11.23 1.36 -3.43
C SER A 5 10.44 1.92 -2.25
N PHE A 6 10.45 1.19 -1.13
CA PHE A 6 9.99 1.66 0.17
C PHE A 6 11.18 1.72 1.14
N VAL A 7 11.40 2.87 1.76
CA VAL A 7 12.47 3.08 2.75
C VAL A 7 11.84 3.32 4.13
N PRO A 8 11.82 2.34 5.04
CA PRO A 8 11.14 2.47 6.34
C PRO A 8 11.62 3.65 7.19
N ARG A 9 12.89 4.03 7.06
CA ARG A 9 13.50 5.17 7.77
C ARG A 9 13.17 6.54 7.14
N ALA A 10 12.60 6.54 5.94
CA ALA A 10 12.20 7.73 5.19
C ALA A 10 10.86 7.48 4.47
N PRO A 11 9.75 7.29 5.20
CA PRO A 11 8.46 6.86 4.65
C PRO A 11 7.74 7.93 3.83
N SER A 12 8.30 9.14 3.68
CA SER A 12 7.84 10.12 2.69
C SER A 12 8.57 9.97 1.35
N GLN A 13 9.73 9.30 1.34
CA GLN A 13 10.50 9.08 0.13
C GLN A 13 9.75 8.14 -0.81
N ASN A 14 9.54 8.58 -2.05
CA ASN A 14 8.83 7.84 -3.10
C ASN A 14 7.34 7.54 -2.78
N ALA A 15 6.75 8.15 -1.76
CA ALA A 15 5.33 8.00 -1.48
C ALA A 15 4.49 8.62 -2.61
N ILE A 16 3.52 7.85 -3.13
CA ILE A 16 2.59 8.31 -4.18
C ILE A 16 1.23 8.64 -3.57
N VAL A 17 0.73 7.77 -2.69
CA VAL A 17 -0.58 7.92 -2.07
C VAL A 17 -0.63 7.18 -0.73
N SER A 18 -1.44 7.68 0.20
CA SER A 18 -1.79 7.02 1.44
C SER A 18 -3.25 7.32 1.79
N ASN A 19 -3.91 6.38 2.46
CA ASN A 19 -5.25 6.54 3.04
C ASN A 19 -5.33 5.61 4.24
N ASP A 20 -5.71 6.14 5.40
CA ASP A 20 -5.67 5.49 6.70
C ASP A 20 -7.04 5.00 7.17
N ASP A 21 -8.12 5.76 6.94
CA ASP A 21 -9.44 5.39 7.49
C ASP A 21 -10.66 5.69 6.60
N SER A 22 -10.47 6.36 5.45
CA SER A 22 -11.55 6.85 4.58
C SER A 22 -12.70 7.52 5.37
N ALA A 23 -12.38 8.37 6.34
CA ALA A 23 -13.31 9.05 7.23
C ALA A 23 -14.19 8.10 8.06
N GLY A 24 -13.60 7.05 8.64
CA GLY A 24 -14.26 6.12 9.58
C GLY A 24 -14.96 4.92 8.93
N ASN A 25 -14.88 4.75 7.62
CA ASN A 25 -15.45 3.59 6.91
C ASN A 25 -14.60 2.32 7.04
N ARG A 26 -13.53 2.36 7.84
CA ARG A 26 -12.62 1.24 8.13
C ARG A 26 -12.06 0.58 6.86
N GLN A 27 -11.85 1.37 5.81
CA GLN A 27 -11.22 0.95 4.56
C GLN A 27 -10.09 1.91 4.19
N PHE A 28 -9.08 1.39 3.49
CA PHE A 28 -7.98 2.17 2.90
C PHE A 28 -8.15 2.23 1.38
N ARG A 29 -9.22 2.86 0.90
CA ARG A 29 -9.51 2.88 -0.55
C ARG A 29 -8.55 3.83 -1.27
N LEU A 30 -7.82 3.32 -2.25
CA LEU A 30 -6.88 4.08 -3.07
C LEU A 30 -7.36 4.09 -4.52
N TYR A 31 -7.36 5.27 -5.16
CA TYR A 31 -7.55 5.42 -6.60
C TYR A 31 -6.26 5.97 -7.21
N VAL A 32 -5.57 5.15 -7.98
CA VAL A 32 -4.25 5.48 -8.55
C VAL A 32 -4.10 4.96 -9.97
N TRP A 33 -3.31 5.69 -10.75
CA TRP A 33 -2.82 5.24 -12.05
C TRP A 33 -1.41 4.66 -11.87
N LEU A 34 -1.24 3.40 -12.26
CA LEU A 34 0.03 2.68 -12.14
C LEU A 34 0.50 2.25 -13.52
N ASP A 35 1.79 2.42 -13.77
CA ASP A 35 2.44 1.98 -15.00
C ASP A 35 2.84 0.51 -14.87
N ASN A 36 2.61 -0.30 -15.90
CA ASN A 36 2.92 -1.72 -15.86
C ASN A 36 4.43 -2.03 -15.87
N ALA A 37 5.28 -1.07 -16.26
CA ALA A 37 6.73 -1.21 -16.27
C ALA A 37 7.38 -0.92 -14.90
N ILE A 38 6.59 -0.51 -13.91
CA ILE A 38 7.09 -0.05 -12.61
C ILE A 38 6.66 -1.00 -11.49
N THR A 39 7.61 -1.32 -10.60
CA THR A 39 7.31 -2.02 -9.35
C THR A 39 6.84 -1.03 -8.29
N TYR A 40 5.68 -1.30 -7.70
CA TYR A 40 5.13 -0.50 -6.62
C TYR A 40 5.08 -1.27 -5.31
N TYR A 41 5.27 -0.55 -4.20
CA TYR A 41 5.22 -1.12 -2.86
C TYR A 41 3.97 -0.65 -2.13
N LEU A 42 3.12 -1.59 -1.74
CA LEU A 42 1.97 -1.33 -0.87
C LEU A 42 2.36 -1.71 0.56
N VAL A 43 2.38 -0.73 1.45
CA VAL A 43 2.56 -0.94 2.89
C VAL A 43 1.20 -0.80 3.56
N VAL A 44 0.75 -1.87 4.21
CA VAL A 44 -0.48 -1.89 5.01
C VAL A 44 -0.06 -1.99 6.47
N THR A 45 -0.50 -1.05 7.30
CA THR A 45 -0.17 -0.97 8.73
C THR A 45 -1.38 -0.54 9.54
N THR A 46 -1.35 -0.78 10.83
CA THR A 46 -2.33 -0.28 11.79
C THR A 46 -2.02 1.16 12.20
N HIS A 47 -3.02 1.87 12.75
CA HIS A 47 -2.87 3.26 13.21
C HIS A 47 -1.87 3.40 14.36
N ASN A 48 -1.79 2.39 15.24
CA ASN A 48 -0.89 2.39 16.40
C ASN A 48 0.06 1.18 16.34
N ALA A 49 1.25 1.35 16.90
CA ALA A 49 2.20 0.27 17.06
C ALA A 49 1.61 -0.89 17.87
N ILE A 50 2.05 -2.11 17.56
CA ILE A 50 1.74 -3.35 18.30
C ILE A 50 0.26 -3.79 18.18
N ILE A 51 -0.54 -3.10 17.36
CA ILE A 51 -1.89 -3.55 17.03
C ILE A 51 -1.83 -4.57 15.88
N THR A 52 -2.50 -5.70 16.08
CA THR A 52 -2.68 -6.75 15.07
C THR A 52 -4.14 -6.86 14.65
N GLY A 53 -4.36 -7.43 13.48
CA GLY A 53 -5.69 -7.66 12.92
C GLY A 53 -5.58 -8.29 11.55
N GLU A 54 -6.64 -8.95 11.11
CA GLU A 54 -6.72 -9.47 9.76
C GLU A 54 -7.12 -8.36 8.79
N PHE A 55 -6.60 -8.45 7.57
CA PHE A 55 -6.98 -7.55 6.48
C PHE A 55 -7.05 -8.33 5.17
N THR A 56 -7.76 -7.77 4.22
CA THR A 56 -7.82 -8.28 2.85
C THR A 56 -7.54 -7.14 1.90
N VAL A 57 -6.68 -7.38 0.90
CA VAL A 57 -6.39 -6.42 -0.17
C VAL A 57 -7.06 -6.94 -1.44
N ILE A 58 -7.87 -6.10 -2.07
CA ILE A 58 -8.50 -6.38 -3.35
C ILE A 58 -8.10 -5.25 -4.29
N ALA A 59 -7.61 -5.59 -5.48
CA ALA A 59 -7.31 -4.65 -6.53
C ALA A 59 -8.12 -4.96 -7.78
N THR A 60 -8.65 -3.92 -8.39
CA THR A 60 -9.39 -3.97 -9.66
C THR A 60 -8.89 -2.87 -10.56
N GLY A 61 -8.73 -3.15 -11.85
CA GLY A 61 -8.25 -2.18 -12.82
C GLY A 61 -8.34 -2.72 -14.24
N LEU A 62 -7.77 -1.96 -15.19
CA LEU A 62 -7.73 -2.36 -16.59
C LEU A 62 -6.83 -3.57 -16.85
N ALA A 63 -5.88 -3.84 -15.95
CA ALA A 63 -4.97 -4.97 -16.02
C ALA A 63 -4.99 -5.76 -14.70
N SER A 64 -4.62 -7.03 -14.79
CA SER A 64 -4.48 -7.90 -13.61
C SER A 64 -3.34 -7.42 -12.71
N VAL A 65 -3.59 -7.41 -11.40
CA VAL A 65 -2.60 -7.07 -10.38
C VAL A 65 -2.22 -8.33 -9.63
N THR A 66 -0.91 -8.60 -9.53
CA THR A 66 -0.37 -9.69 -8.72
C THR A 66 0.33 -9.09 -7.51
N PHE A 67 -0.07 -9.52 -6.32
CA PHE A 67 0.62 -9.17 -5.09
C PHE A 67 1.68 -10.21 -4.78
N LEU A 68 2.93 -9.77 -4.65
CA LEU A 68 4.02 -10.60 -4.17
C LEU A 68 4.34 -10.16 -2.73
N PRO A 69 4.47 -11.12 -1.79
CA PRO A 69 4.89 -10.77 -0.43
C PRO A 69 6.29 -10.17 -0.48
N MET A 70 6.48 -9.03 0.18
CA MET A 70 7.80 -8.47 0.39
C MET A 70 8.41 -9.16 1.61
N ASN A 71 9.41 -10.00 1.38
CA ASN A 71 10.21 -10.53 2.48
C ASN A 71 11.01 -9.37 3.07
N ALA A 72 10.73 -8.99 4.32
CA ALA A 72 11.60 -8.07 5.04
C ALA A 72 12.94 -8.77 5.28
N SER A 73 14.00 -8.26 4.64
CA SER A 73 15.39 -8.64 4.89
C SER A 73 15.89 -8.06 6.20
#